data_AF-A0A946EVD6-F1
#
_entry.id   AF-A0A946EVD6-F1
#
_cell.length_a   1.000
_cell.length_b   1.000
_cell.length_c   1.000
_cell.angle_alpha   90.00
_cell.angle_beta   90.00
_cell.angle_gamma   90.00
#
_symmetry.space_group_name_H-M   'P 1'
#
loop_
_entity.id
_entity.type
_entity.pdbx_description
1 polymer ?
#
loop_
_entity_poly.entity_id
_entity_poly.type
_entity_poly.pdbx_seq_one_letter_code
_entity_poly.pdbx_strand_id
1 'polypeptide(L)'
;MSEFESFSPTESTEGIDPSALERMREKMRKGQAAQSRDQKKESKQKKTEADLFSFIVGIIETLGHKHPLVQQIIKCLEQNIPALFVLSVLALIYPSVQSKVGLKLNDSEADLKAAETQSVVIPKLGENIPLHIKLNLNAWINHLNNQCFLDPKLYSQRLQSPLNNQTCKSGPMALVSYCTQQYLQSNKLEFVPQNVVKFAKLYCNNLVERLNNFITNQQQLESGTVHHKG
;
A
#
# COMPACT_ATOMS: atom_id res chain seq x y z
N MET A 1 -33.57 -1.51 17.26
CA MET A 1 -32.89 -1.21 18.53
C MET A 1 -33.36 -2.25 19.51
N SER A 2 -32.62 -3.35 19.60
CA SER A 2 -32.98 -4.50 20.43
C SER A 2 -32.33 -4.37 21.80
N GLU A 3 -33.18 -4.38 22.82
CA GLU A 3 -33.00 -4.95 24.16
C GLU A 3 -31.61 -4.81 24.79
N PHE A 4 -31.46 -3.70 25.51
CA PHE A 4 -30.56 -3.60 26.64
C PHE A 4 -31.20 -4.44 27.76
N GLU A 5 -30.82 -5.71 27.87
CA GLU A 5 -31.22 -6.56 28.99
C GLU A 5 -30.78 -5.91 30.31
N SER A 6 -31.79 -5.43 31.03
CA SER A 6 -31.71 -4.96 32.39
C SER A 6 -31.29 -6.13 33.28
N PHE A 7 -30.00 -6.22 33.61
CA PHE A 7 -29.54 -7.06 34.71
C PHE A 7 -30.00 -6.42 36.03
N SER A 8 -31.12 -6.91 36.55
CA SER A 8 -31.52 -6.73 37.95
C SER A 8 -30.52 -7.48 38.84
N PRO A 9 -29.83 -6.83 39.79
CA PRO A 9 -29.03 -7.55 40.76
C PRO A 9 -29.98 -8.08 41.84
N THR A 10 -30.37 -9.35 41.71
CA THR A 10 -30.88 -10.11 42.86
C THR A 10 -29.75 -10.31 43.84
N GLU A 11 -29.96 -9.85 45.07
CA GLU A 11 -29.07 -10.00 46.22
C GLU A 11 -28.79 -11.49 46.50
N SER A 12 -27.58 -11.92 46.19
CA SER A 12 -26.92 -13.05 46.85
C SER A 12 -25.52 -12.61 47.25
N THR A 13 -25.37 -12.46 48.56
CA THR A 13 -24.17 -12.01 49.26
C THR A 13 -23.10 -13.11 49.23
N GLU A 14 -22.40 -13.26 48.11
CA GLU A 14 -21.08 -13.89 48.07
C GLU A 14 -20.07 -12.83 47.62
N GLY A 15 -19.14 -12.49 48.53
CA GLY A 15 -18.16 -11.44 48.32
C GLY A 15 -17.38 -11.68 47.04
N ILE A 16 -17.53 -10.77 46.08
CA ILE A 16 -16.74 -10.76 44.85
C ILE A 16 -15.26 -10.72 45.27
N ASP A 17 -14.50 -11.76 44.92
CA ASP A 17 -13.07 -11.85 45.20
C ASP A 17 -12.37 -10.55 44.75
N PRO A 18 -11.78 -9.78 45.68
CA PRO A 18 -11.07 -8.54 45.36
C PRO A 18 -10.00 -8.73 44.28
N SER A 19 -9.39 -9.93 44.22
CA SER A 19 -8.38 -10.29 43.23
C SER A 19 -8.95 -10.48 41.82
N ALA A 20 -10.24 -10.86 41.71
CA ALA A 20 -10.95 -11.01 40.44
C ALA A 20 -11.39 -9.64 39.89
N LEU A 21 -11.85 -8.75 40.77
CA LEU A 21 -12.17 -7.35 40.43
C LEU A 21 -10.94 -6.57 39.95
N GLU A 22 -9.78 -6.79 40.57
CA GLU A 22 -8.54 -6.15 40.20
C GLU A 22 -8.03 -6.63 38.83
N ARG A 23 -8.08 -7.95 38.58
CA ARG A 23 -7.77 -8.54 37.26
C ARG A 23 -8.73 -8.06 36.17
N MET A 24 -10.00 -7.85 36.48
CA MET A 24 -11.00 -7.33 35.53
C MET A 24 -10.74 -5.85 35.21
N ARG A 25 -10.45 -5.01 36.21
CA ARG A 25 -10.08 -3.60 36.00
C ARG A 25 -8.79 -3.47 35.20
N GLU A 26 -7.81 -4.33 35.42
CA GLU A 26 -6.56 -4.33 34.66
C GLU A 26 -6.79 -4.72 33.19
N LYS A 27 -7.63 -5.73 32.92
CA LYS A 27 -8.03 -6.10 31.56
C LYS A 27 -8.83 -5.00 30.87
N MET A 28 -9.75 -4.32 31.57
CA MET A 28 -10.50 -3.18 31.02
C MET A 28 -9.59 -1.99 30.73
N ARG A 29 -8.63 -1.68 31.60
CA ARG A 29 -7.66 -0.59 31.39
C ARG A 29 -6.73 -0.88 30.22
N LYS A 30 -6.29 -2.14 30.06
CA LYS A 30 -5.52 -2.60 28.90
C LYS A 30 -6.35 -2.55 27.61
N GLY A 31 -7.64 -2.91 27.67
CA GLY A 31 -8.59 -2.81 26.57
C GLY A 31 -8.91 -1.37 26.13
N GLN A 32 -9.12 -0.46 27.09
CA GLN A 32 -9.33 0.97 26.80
C GLN A 32 -8.06 1.66 26.30
N ALA A 33 -6.88 1.27 26.80
CA ALA A 33 -5.61 1.76 26.28
C ALA A 33 -5.35 1.27 24.86
N ALA A 34 -5.75 0.04 24.51
CA ALA A 34 -5.72 -0.47 23.15
C ALA A 34 -6.72 0.27 22.25
N GLN A 35 -7.99 0.37 22.65
CA GLN A 35 -9.03 1.08 21.88
C GLN A 35 -8.71 2.56 21.65
N SER A 36 -8.20 3.27 22.65
CA SER A 36 -7.80 4.68 22.47
C SER A 36 -6.55 4.84 21.61
N ARG A 37 -5.61 3.88 21.64
CA ARG A 37 -4.49 3.84 20.69
C ARG A 37 -4.96 3.53 19.27
N ASP A 38 -5.94 2.65 19.11
CA ASP A 38 -6.49 2.28 17.82
C ASP A 38 -7.30 3.43 17.21
N GLN A 39 -8.13 4.13 18.00
CA GLN A 39 -8.82 5.36 17.57
C GLN A 39 -7.82 6.48 17.19
N LYS A 40 -6.72 6.63 17.95
CA LYS A 40 -5.65 7.59 17.61
C LYS A 40 -4.90 7.21 16.34
N LYS A 41 -4.70 5.92 16.07
CA LYS A 41 -4.11 5.43 14.82
C LYS A 41 -5.06 5.65 13.63
N GLU A 42 -6.34 5.34 13.80
CA GLU A 42 -7.36 5.50 12.76
C GLU A 42 -7.57 6.97 12.39
N SER A 43 -7.65 7.87 13.38
CA SER A 43 -7.75 9.33 13.12
C SER A 43 -6.51 9.90 12.42
N LYS A 44 -5.30 9.46 12.79
CA LYS A 44 -4.07 9.84 12.09
C LYS A 44 -4.02 9.29 10.66
N GLN A 45 -4.44 8.04 10.45
CA GLN A 45 -4.53 7.44 9.13
C GLN A 45 -5.53 8.19 8.24
N LYS A 46 -6.73 8.50 8.73
CA LYS A 46 -7.74 9.29 8.01
C LYS A 46 -7.23 10.67 7.62
N LYS A 47 -6.54 11.36 8.53
CA LYS A 47 -5.94 12.66 8.25
C LYS A 47 -4.87 12.55 7.16
N THR A 48 -4.00 11.55 7.26
CA THR A 48 -2.96 11.28 6.25
C THR A 48 -3.59 10.98 4.89
N GLU A 49 -4.65 10.18 4.85
CA GLU A 49 -5.37 9.85 3.61
C GLU A 49 -6.05 11.08 2.97
N ALA A 50 -6.63 11.96 3.78
CA ALA A 50 -7.21 13.22 3.31
C ALA A 50 -6.14 14.19 2.75
N ASP A 51 -4.97 14.28 3.40
CA ASP A 51 -3.85 15.09 2.92
C ASP A 51 -3.31 14.55 1.58
N LEU A 52 -3.20 13.22 1.45
CA LEU A 52 -2.80 12.56 0.20
C LEU A 52 -3.82 12.80 -0.91
N PHE A 53 -5.12 12.71 -0.62
CA PHE A 53 -6.17 12.99 -1.59
C PHE A 53 -6.13 14.44 -2.08
N SER A 54 -5.93 15.39 -1.16
CA SER A 54 -5.80 16.82 -1.49
C SER A 54 -4.63 17.07 -2.45
N PHE A 55 -3.53 16.32 -2.30
CA PHE A 55 -2.40 16.39 -3.22
C PHE A 55 -2.77 15.89 -4.63
N ILE A 56 -3.52 14.80 -4.72
CA ILE A 56 -4.02 14.26 -6.00
C ILE A 56 -4.94 15.29 -6.69
N VAL A 57 -5.84 15.92 -5.94
CA VAL A 57 -6.71 16.99 -6.47
C VAL A 57 -5.88 18.15 -7.02
N GLY A 58 -4.85 18.60 -6.31
CA GLY A 58 -3.95 19.64 -6.80
C GLY A 58 -3.26 19.29 -8.12
N ILE A 59 -2.87 18.02 -8.33
CA ILE A 59 -2.33 17.56 -9.62
C ILE A 59 -3.40 17.64 -10.73
N ILE A 60 -4.63 17.21 -10.44
CA ILE A 60 -5.75 17.23 -11.40
C ILE A 60 -6.08 18.66 -11.82
N GLU A 61 -6.13 19.59 -10.88
CA GLU A 61 -6.41 21.00 -11.13
C GLU A 61 -5.28 21.66 -11.93
N THR A 62 -4.03 21.34 -11.61
CA THR A 62 -2.85 21.92 -12.28
C THR A 62 -2.72 21.46 -13.73
N LEU A 63 -2.90 20.17 -14.00
CA LEU A 63 -2.71 19.60 -15.35
C LEU A 63 -3.98 19.66 -16.20
N GLY A 64 -5.15 19.72 -15.57
CA GLY A 64 -6.45 19.69 -16.22
C GLY A 64 -6.96 18.27 -16.51
N HIS A 65 -8.28 18.13 -16.51
CA HIS A 65 -9.01 16.84 -16.65
C HIS A 65 -8.74 16.08 -17.95
N LYS A 66 -8.31 16.75 -19.02
CA LYS A 66 -7.99 16.11 -20.32
C LYS A 66 -6.57 15.56 -20.39
N HIS A 67 -5.71 15.88 -19.42
CA HIS A 67 -4.32 15.44 -19.45
C HIS A 67 -4.24 13.91 -19.33
N PRO A 68 -3.44 13.20 -20.15
CA PRO A 68 -3.38 11.73 -20.16
C PRO A 68 -3.06 11.11 -18.79
N LEU A 69 -2.15 11.72 -18.03
CA LEU A 69 -1.87 11.32 -16.64
C LEU A 69 -3.12 11.42 -15.75
N VAL A 70 -3.85 12.53 -15.84
CA VAL A 70 -5.03 12.80 -15.02
C VAL A 70 -6.12 11.77 -15.30
N GLN A 71 -6.29 11.36 -16.56
CA GLN A 71 -7.20 10.27 -16.90
C GLN A 71 -6.84 8.94 -16.22
N GLN A 72 -5.54 8.63 -16.09
CA GLN A 72 -5.11 7.43 -15.35
C GLN A 72 -5.35 7.55 -13.85
N ILE A 73 -5.12 8.74 -13.28
CA ILE A 73 -5.42 9.03 -11.87
C ILE A 73 -6.92 8.87 -11.60
N ILE A 74 -7.78 9.49 -12.41
CA ILE A 74 -9.24 9.40 -12.27
C ILE A 74 -9.68 7.94 -12.32
N LYS A 75 -9.17 7.15 -13.28
CA LYS A 75 -9.47 5.73 -13.38
C LYS A 75 -9.07 4.94 -12.12
N CYS A 76 -7.95 5.28 -11.48
CA CYS A 76 -7.57 4.72 -10.19
C CYS A 76 -8.55 5.12 -9.08
N LEU A 77 -8.98 6.38 -9.04
CA LEU A 77 -9.96 6.85 -8.04
C LEU A 77 -11.32 6.16 -8.21
N GLU A 78 -11.83 6.04 -9.44
CA GLU A 78 -13.06 5.31 -9.77
C GLU A 78 -12.98 3.83 -9.35
N GLN A 79 -11.80 3.22 -9.51
CA GLN A 79 -11.53 1.85 -9.11
C GLN A 79 -11.26 1.69 -7.62
N ASN A 80 -11.37 2.77 -6.85
CA ASN A 80 -11.20 2.80 -5.41
C ASN A 80 -9.81 2.33 -4.99
N ILE A 81 -8.79 2.76 -5.73
CA ILE A 81 -7.39 2.47 -5.44
C ILE A 81 -6.90 3.40 -4.32
N PRO A 82 -6.15 2.90 -3.32
CA PRO A 82 -5.69 3.74 -2.21
C PRO A 82 -4.84 4.92 -2.69
N ALA A 83 -5.09 6.11 -2.14
CA ALA A 83 -4.41 7.35 -2.54
C ALA A 83 -2.88 7.25 -2.37
N LEU A 84 -2.43 6.57 -1.32
CA LEU A 84 -1.00 6.34 -1.08
C LEU A 84 -0.35 5.53 -2.21
N PHE A 85 -1.03 4.51 -2.75
CA PHE A 85 -0.51 3.76 -3.90
C PHE A 85 -0.42 4.63 -5.14
N VAL A 86 -1.48 5.41 -5.43
CA VAL A 86 -1.48 6.36 -6.56
C VAL A 86 -0.30 7.32 -6.45
N LEU A 87 -0.08 7.92 -5.29
CA LEU A 87 1.04 8.84 -5.06
C LEU A 87 2.40 8.16 -5.10
N SER A 88 2.55 6.94 -4.56
CA SER A 88 3.80 6.19 -4.67
C SER A 88 4.14 5.82 -6.11
N VAL A 89 3.14 5.61 -6.98
CA VAL A 89 3.37 5.44 -8.42
C VAL A 89 3.79 6.77 -9.07
N LEU A 90 3.10 7.87 -8.74
CA LEU A 90 3.42 9.22 -9.22
C LEU A 90 4.80 9.72 -8.76
N ALA A 91 5.28 9.27 -7.61
CA ALA A 91 6.58 9.64 -7.06
C ALA A 91 7.77 9.31 -7.97
N LEU A 92 7.59 8.37 -8.92
CA LEU A 92 8.60 8.07 -9.93
C LEU A 92 8.87 9.29 -10.85
N ILE A 93 7.84 10.09 -11.15
CA ILE A 93 7.93 11.21 -12.10
C ILE A 93 7.77 12.59 -11.46
N TYR A 94 7.38 12.67 -10.18
CA TYR A 94 7.26 13.92 -9.43
C TYR A 94 8.14 13.90 -8.17
N PRO A 95 9.32 14.56 -8.20
CA PRO A 95 10.19 14.68 -7.02
C PRO A 95 9.49 15.28 -5.80
N SER A 96 8.55 16.21 -6.01
CA SER A 96 7.74 16.82 -4.95
C SER A 96 6.90 15.80 -4.16
N VAL A 97 6.53 14.67 -4.80
CA VAL A 97 5.76 13.58 -4.19
C VAL A 97 6.68 12.61 -3.44
N GLN A 98 7.93 12.44 -3.86
CA GLN A 98 8.88 11.49 -3.26
C GLN A 98 9.04 11.70 -1.75
N SER A 99 9.23 12.95 -1.33
CA SER A 99 9.34 13.32 0.09
C SER A 99 8.09 12.98 0.91
N LYS A 100 6.88 13.09 0.31
CA LYS A 100 5.61 12.79 0.98
C LYS A 100 5.43 11.29 1.22
N VAL A 101 5.83 10.47 0.26
CA VAL A 101 5.67 9.02 0.36
C VAL A 101 6.87 8.35 1.02
N GLY A 102 7.99 9.07 1.22
CA GLY A 102 9.22 8.53 1.78
C GLY A 102 10.03 7.69 0.77
N LEU A 103 9.91 8.01 -0.52
CA LEU A 103 10.75 7.45 -1.58
C LEU A 103 12.01 8.31 -1.73
N LYS A 104 13.16 7.67 -1.90
CA LYS A 104 14.41 8.31 -2.30
C LYS A 104 14.93 7.61 -3.53
N LEU A 105 15.06 8.34 -4.63
CA LEU A 105 15.72 7.86 -5.84
C LEU A 105 17.17 8.37 -5.84
N ASN A 106 18.06 7.60 -6.46
CA ASN A 106 19.47 7.93 -6.57
C ASN A 106 19.63 8.90 -7.75
N ASP A 107 19.85 10.17 -7.44
CA ASP A 107 20.06 11.22 -8.43
C ASP A 107 21.54 11.63 -8.55
N SER A 108 22.42 11.08 -7.70
CA SER A 108 23.85 11.43 -7.67
C SER A 108 24.78 10.24 -7.98
N GLU A 109 25.94 10.51 -8.59
CA GLU A 109 26.99 9.51 -8.83
C GLU A 109 27.50 8.83 -7.55
N ALA A 110 27.43 9.52 -6.41
CA ALA A 110 27.85 8.99 -5.11
C ALA A 110 26.92 7.86 -4.63
N ASP A 111 25.62 7.97 -4.89
CA ASP A 111 24.62 6.97 -4.51
C ASP A 111 24.72 5.69 -5.37
N LEU A 112 25.27 5.80 -6.59
CA LEU A 112 25.44 4.67 -7.50
C LEU A 112 26.53 3.71 -7.06
N LYS A 113 27.66 4.23 -6.56
CA LYS A 113 28.78 3.41 -6.05
C LYS A 113 28.40 2.56 -4.84
N ALA A 114 27.48 3.04 -3.99
CA ALA A 114 26.99 2.29 -2.84
C ALA A 114 26.04 1.14 -3.23
N ALA A 115 25.39 1.25 -4.40
CA ALA A 115 24.32 0.37 -4.84
C ALA A 115 24.77 -0.74 -5.80
N GLU A 116 26.04 -0.75 -6.24
CA GLU A 116 26.63 -1.76 -7.14
C GLU A 116 26.61 -3.20 -6.59
N THR A 117 26.38 -3.38 -5.28
CA THR A 117 26.32 -4.70 -4.64
C THR A 117 24.91 -5.33 -4.62
N GLN A 118 23.87 -4.60 -5.05
CA GLN A 118 22.51 -5.12 -5.03
C GLN A 118 22.17 -5.90 -6.29
N SER A 119 21.67 -7.13 -6.13
CA SER A 119 21.07 -7.90 -7.23
C SER A 119 19.82 -7.16 -7.73
N VAL A 120 19.88 -6.63 -8.95
CA VAL A 120 18.76 -5.92 -9.58
C VAL A 120 18.12 -6.84 -10.62
N VAL A 121 16.86 -7.21 -10.40
CA VAL A 121 16.06 -7.86 -11.45
C VAL A 121 15.47 -6.78 -12.34
N ILE A 122 16.07 -6.61 -13.52
CA ILE A 122 15.72 -5.51 -14.43
C ILE A 122 14.66 -6.01 -15.41
N PRO A 123 13.49 -5.36 -15.48
CA PRO A 123 12.55 -5.64 -16.55
C PRO A 123 13.19 -5.28 -17.89
N LYS A 124 13.01 -6.12 -18.91
CA LYS A 124 13.45 -5.78 -20.28
C LYS A 124 12.56 -4.65 -20.84
N LEU A 125 12.88 -3.39 -20.55
CA LEU A 125 12.11 -2.22 -21.01
C LEU A 125 12.63 -1.67 -22.36
N GLY A 126 13.93 -1.78 -22.60
CA GLY A 126 14.63 -1.30 -23.79
C GLY A 126 16.06 -1.83 -23.85
N GLU A 127 16.78 -1.49 -24.92
CA GLU A 127 18.19 -1.80 -25.05
C GLU A 127 19.02 -0.81 -24.22
N ASN A 128 20.07 -1.29 -23.54
CA ASN A 128 21.05 -0.44 -22.83
C ASN A 128 20.50 0.53 -21.77
N ILE A 129 19.58 0.08 -20.91
CA ILE A 129 19.15 0.89 -19.75
C ILE A 129 20.35 1.13 -18.81
N PRO A 130 20.69 2.40 -18.47
CA PRO A 130 21.77 2.72 -17.54
C PRO A 130 21.56 2.14 -16.14
N LEU A 131 22.66 1.87 -15.42
CA LEU A 131 22.62 1.30 -14.07
C LEU A 131 21.81 2.17 -13.08
N HIS A 132 21.96 3.49 -13.13
CA HIS A 132 21.22 4.40 -12.24
C HIS A 132 19.70 4.28 -12.41
N ILE A 133 19.22 4.16 -13.65
CA ILE A 133 17.80 3.97 -13.95
C ILE A 133 17.31 2.63 -13.42
N LYS A 134 18.11 1.57 -13.56
CA LYS A 134 17.81 0.24 -13.02
C LYS A 134 17.68 0.26 -11.50
N LEU A 135 18.60 0.95 -10.82
CA LEU A 135 18.59 1.12 -9.37
C LEU A 135 17.36 1.92 -8.91
N ASN A 136 17.03 3.02 -9.59
CA ASN A 136 15.86 3.84 -9.27
C ASN A 136 14.56 3.07 -9.46
N LEU A 137 14.43 2.32 -10.55
CA LEU A 137 13.26 1.46 -10.78
C LEU A 137 13.16 0.36 -9.70
N ASN A 138 14.27 -0.23 -9.27
CA ASN A 138 14.28 -1.22 -8.21
C ASN A 138 13.88 -0.63 -6.85
N ALA A 139 14.44 0.53 -6.49
CA ALA A 139 14.09 1.26 -5.28
C ALA A 139 12.60 1.61 -5.26
N TRP A 140 12.08 2.09 -6.39
CA TRP A 140 10.66 2.39 -6.57
C TRP A 140 9.75 1.15 -6.46
N ILE A 141 10.10 0.04 -7.12
CA ILE A 141 9.36 -1.24 -7.01
C ILE A 141 9.35 -1.74 -5.56
N ASN A 142 10.50 -1.69 -4.88
CA ASN A 142 10.60 -2.10 -3.48
C ASN A 142 9.79 -1.20 -2.57
N HIS A 143 9.79 0.11 -2.83
CA HIS A 143 8.95 1.06 -2.11
C HIS A 143 7.47 0.73 -2.24
N LEU A 144 6.98 0.54 -3.47
CA LEU A 144 5.59 0.15 -3.72
C LEU A 144 5.22 -1.17 -3.03
N ASN A 145 6.11 -2.16 -3.09
CA ASN A 145 5.94 -3.44 -2.40
C ASN A 145 5.81 -3.23 -0.89
N ASN A 146 6.76 -2.53 -0.27
CA ASN A 146 6.77 -2.32 1.17
C ASN A 146 5.49 -1.61 1.63
N GLN A 147 5.04 -0.59 0.92
CA GLN A 147 3.79 0.12 1.24
C GLN A 147 2.57 -0.80 1.18
N CYS A 148 2.47 -1.64 0.14
CA CYS A 148 1.33 -2.56 0.01
C CYS A 148 1.31 -3.63 1.12
N PHE A 149 2.47 -4.04 1.61
CA PHE A 149 2.60 -5.05 2.65
C PHE A 149 2.46 -4.49 4.07
N LEU A 150 2.31 -3.16 4.26
CA LEU A 150 1.91 -2.58 5.54
C LEU A 150 0.44 -2.90 5.89
N ASP A 151 -0.43 -2.96 4.88
CA ASP A 151 -1.83 -3.40 5.03
C ASP A 151 -2.24 -4.32 3.87
N PRO A 152 -1.75 -5.58 3.88
CA PRO A 152 -1.89 -6.46 2.74
C PRO A 152 -3.35 -6.80 2.43
N LYS A 153 -4.24 -6.82 3.44
CA LYS A 153 -5.67 -7.08 3.26
C LYS A 153 -6.35 -5.94 2.51
N LEU A 154 -6.11 -4.69 2.90
CA LEU A 154 -6.63 -3.52 2.19
C LEU A 154 -6.16 -3.52 0.73
N TYR A 155 -4.85 -3.67 0.52
CA TYR A 155 -4.27 -3.60 -0.83
C TYR A 155 -4.68 -4.77 -1.72
N SER A 156 -4.75 -5.99 -1.19
CA SER A 156 -5.31 -7.14 -1.92
C SER A 156 -6.72 -6.82 -2.41
N GLN A 157 -7.63 -6.43 -1.50
CA GLN A 157 -9.02 -6.14 -1.86
C GLN A 157 -9.18 -4.98 -2.86
N ARG A 158 -8.35 -3.93 -2.72
CA ARG A 158 -8.51 -2.71 -3.52
C ARG A 158 -7.80 -2.80 -4.87
N LEU A 159 -6.69 -3.53 -4.99
CA LEU A 159 -5.97 -3.70 -6.26
C LEU A 159 -6.53 -4.83 -7.12
N GLN A 160 -7.14 -5.85 -6.52
CA GLN A 160 -7.63 -7.04 -7.21
C GLN A 160 -8.81 -6.76 -8.14
N SER A 161 -8.78 -7.35 -9.33
CA SER A 161 -9.86 -7.28 -10.30
C SER A 161 -11.08 -8.06 -9.83
N PRO A 162 -12.31 -7.49 -9.94
CA PRO A 162 -13.53 -8.22 -9.60
C PRO A 162 -13.81 -9.40 -10.54
N LEU A 163 -13.20 -9.42 -11.74
CA LEU A 163 -13.40 -10.48 -12.74
C LEU A 163 -12.44 -11.66 -12.54
N ASN A 164 -11.26 -11.42 -12.00
CA ASN A 164 -10.27 -12.45 -11.73
C ASN A 164 -9.42 -12.03 -10.53
N ASN A 165 -9.58 -12.77 -9.44
CA ASN A 165 -8.96 -12.52 -8.14
C ASN A 165 -7.41 -12.68 -8.15
N GLN A 166 -6.83 -13.22 -9.21
CA GLN A 166 -5.37 -13.30 -9.40
C GLN A 166 -4.80 -12.12 -10.19
N THR A 167 -5.65 -11.22 -10.69
CA THR A 167 -5.22 -10.11 -11.54
C THR A 167 -5.49 -8.77 -10.88
N CYS A 168 -4.68 -7.77 -11.21
CA CYS A 168 -4.89 -6.40 -10.77
C CYS A 168 -5.91 -5.68 -11.67
N LYS A 169 -6.54 -4.63 -11.15
CA LYS A 169 -7.43 -3.75 -11.92
C LYS A 169 -6.63 -2.97 -12.97
N SER A 170 -7.32 -2.53 -14.02
CA SER A 170 -6.68 -1.89 -15.18
C SER A 170 -6.17 -0.46 -14.91
N GLY A 171 -6.71 0.27 -13.94
CA GLY A 171 -6.27 1.61 -13.56
C GLY A 171 -4.83 1.61 -13.03
N PRO A 172 -4.51 0.86 -11.96
CA PRO A 172 -3.15 0.70 -11.46
C PRO A 172 -2.14 0.32 -12.55
N MET A 173 -2.47 -0.66 -13.39
CA MET A 173 -1.60 -1.08 -14.50
C MET A 173 -1.31 0.06 -15.47
N ALA A 174 -2.34 0.81 -15.85
CA ALA A 174 -2.21 1.91 -16.79
C ALA A 174 -1.41 3.07 -16.18
N LEU A 175 -1.61 3.38 -14.90
CA LEU A 175 -0.86 4.42 -14.19
C LEU A 175 0.62 4.04 -14.03
N VAL A 176 0.92 2.80 -13.63
CA VAL A 176 2.29 2.27 -13.54
C VAL A 176 2.97 2.33 -14.90
N SER A 177 2.28 1.91 -15.97
CA SER A 177 2.81 1.98 -17.33
C SER A 177 3.09 3.42 -17.74
N TYR A 178 2.14 4.34 -17.53
CA TYR A 178 2.29 5.75 -17.86
C TYR A 178 3.48 6.37 -17.15
N CYS A 179 3.59 6.21 -15.84
CA CYS A 179 4.67 6.80 -15.05
C CYS A 179 6.03 6.21 -15.43
N THR A 180 6.10 4.91 -15.73
CA THR A 180 7.34 4.29 -16.19
C THR A 180 7.77 4.84 -17.55
N GLN A 181 6.84 4.98 -18.51
CA GLN A 181 7.14 5.56 -19.82
C GLN A 181 7.62 7.00 -19.67
N GLN A 182 6.91 7.83 -18.91
CA GLN A 182 7.30 9.22 -18.66
C GLN A 182 8.67 9.33 -18.00
N TYR A 183 8.97 8.46 -17.02
CA TYR A 183 10.27 8.42 -16.38
C TYR A 183 11.40 8.11 -17.37
N LEU A 184 11.23 7.09 -18.22
CA LEU A 184 12.21 6.75 -19.25
C LEU A 184 12.37 7.88 -20.29
N GLN A 185 11.26 8.51 -20.72
CA GLN A 185 11.28 9.65 -21.63
C GLN A 185 12.01 10.86 -21.03
N SER A 186 11.76 11.20 -19.77
CA SER A 186 12.42 12.32 -19.08
C SER A 186 13.93 12.12 -18.94
N ASN A 187 14.37 10.86 -18.86
CA ASN A 187 15.77 10.46 -18.86
C ASN A 187 16.36 10.25 -20.26
N LYS A 188 15.63 10.64 -21.32
CA LYS A 188 16.05 10.55 -22.73
C LYS A 188 16.44 9.12 -23.15
N LEU A 189 15.76 8.12 -22.60
CA LEU A 189 15.97 6.72 -22.95
C LEU A 189 15.03 6.27 -24.05
N GLU A 190 15.57 5.49 -24.98
CA GLU A 190 14.76 4.72 -25.91
C GLU A 190 14.19 3.48 -25.22
N PHE A 191 12.91 3.20 -25.47
CA PHE A 191 12.24 2.02 -24.95
C PHE A 191 11.14 1.56 -25.90
N VAL A 192 10.74 0.30 -25.75
CA VAL A 192 9.63 -0.27 -26.51
C VAL A 192 8.35 -0.13 -25.68
N PRO A 193 7.34 0.66 -26.11
CA PRO A 193 6.14 0.90 -25.30
C PRO A 193 5.42 -0.39 -24.87
N GLN A 194 5.36 -1.39 -25.75
CA GLN A 194 4.76 -2.70 -25.44
C GLN A 194 5.49 -3.41 -24.28
N ASN A 195 6.81 -3.26 -24.18
CA ASN A 195 7.59 -3.84 -23.09
C ASN A 195 7.25 -3.17 -21.75
N VAL A 196 7.06 -1.84 -21.76
CA VAL A 196 6.67 -1.10 -20.54
C VAL A 196 5.25 -1.47 -20.10
N VAL A 197 4.31 -1.63 -21.05
CA VAL A 197 2.96 -2.13 -20.76
C VAL A 197 3.00 -3.55 -20.19
N LYS A 198 3.79 -4.44 -20.80
CA LYS A 198 3.98 -5.82 -20.32
C LYS A 198 4.57 -5.85 -18.92
N PHE A 199 5.59 -5.03 -18.66
CA PHE A 199 6.17 -4.87 -17.33
C PHE A 199 5.12 -4.43 -16.31
N ALA A 200 4.37 -3.35 -16.58
CA ALA A 200 3.36 -2.83 -15.66
C ALA A 200 2.29 -3.88 -15.32
N LYS A 201 1.83 -4.64 -16.33
CA LYS A 201 0.87 -5.73 -16.15
C LYS A 201 1.45 -6.85 -15.29
N LEU A 202 2.65 -7.33 -15.60
CA LEU A 202 3.31 -8.40 -14.85
C LEU A 202 3.56 -7.98 -13.40
N TYR A 203 4.11 -6.78 -13.19
CA TYR A 203 4.36 -6.24 -11.86
C TYR A 203 3.07 -6.18 -11.02
N CYS A 204 2.01 -5.57 -11.55
CA CYS A 204 0.76 -5.40 -10.81
C CYS A 204 0.06 -6.72 -10.50
N ASN A 205 0.05 -7.66 -11.45
CA ASN A 205 -0.52 -8.99 -11.23
C ASN A 205 0.27 -9.77 -10.18
N ASN A 206 1.60 -9.80 -10.30
CA ASN A 206 2.46 -10.47 -9.33
C ASN A 206 2.33 -9.84 -7.94
N LEU A 207 2.14 -8.52 -7.85
CA LEU A 207 1.88 -7.85 -6.57
C LEU A 207 0.59 -8.38 -5.92
N VAL A 208 -0.51 -8.45 -6.67
CA VAL A 208 -1.80 -8.99 -6.17
C VAL A 208 -1.65 -10.46 -5.75
N GLU A 209 -1.00 -11.28 -6.57
CA GLU A 209 -0.74 -12.68 -6.26
C GLU A 209 0.03 -12.85 -4.96
N ARG A 210 1.15 -12.12 -4.79
CA ARG A 210 1.95 -12.17 -3.56
C ARG A 210 1.17 -11.68 -2.33
N LEU A 211 0.33 -10.64 -2.47
CA LEU A 211 -0.52 -10.18 -1.38
C LEU A 211 -1.51 -11.27 -0.95
N ASN A 212 -2.14 -11.95 -1.91
CA ASN A 212 -3.07 -13.05 -1.64
C ASN A 212 -2.37 -14.25 -0.99
N ASN A 213 -1.18 -14.61 -1.47
CA ASN A 213 -0.37 -15.69 -0.90
C ASN A 213 0.05 -15.34 0.54
N PHE A 214 0.47 -14.10 0.78
CA PHE A 214 0.82 -13.63 2.12
C PHE A 214 -0.36 -13.74 3.09
N ILE A 215 -1.55 -13.28 2.70
CA ILE A 215 -2.76 -13.35 3.52
C ILE A 215 -3.13 -14.81 3.81
N THR A 216 -3.11 -15.67 2.79
CA THR A 216 -3.42 -17.11 2.93
C THR A 216 -2.45 -17.78 3.90
N ASN A 217 -1.15 -17.53 3.76
CA ASN A 217 -0.13 -18.10 4.65
C ASN A 217 -0.29 -17.60 6.09
N GLN A 218 -0.62 -16.33 6.28
CA GLN A 218 -0.88 -15.77 7.61
C GLN A 218 -2.08 -16.46 8.28
N GLN A 219 -3.17 -16.66 7.55
CA GLN A 219 -4.35 -17.38 8.05
C GLN A 219 -4.04 -18.83 8.41
N GLN A 220 -3.24 -19.52 7.60
CA GLN A 220 -2.81 -20.89 7.89
C GLN A 220 -1.99 -20.98 9.18
N LEU A 221 -1.05 -20.06 9.39
CA LEU A 221 -0.26 -19.99 10.63
C LEU A 221 -1.13 -19.73 11.85
N GLU A 222 -2.10 -18.82 11.74
CA GLU A 222 -3.07 -18.51 12.80
C GLU A 222 -4.00 -19.71 13.12
N SER A 223 -4.40 -20.48 12.10
CA SER A 223 -5.22 -21.69 12.29
C SER A 223 -4.42 -22.88 12.84
N GLY A 224 -3.15 -23.03 12.46
CA GLY A 224 -2.27 -24.12 12.91
C GLY A 224 -1.77 -23.94 14.35
N THR A 225 -1.68 -22.71 14.86
CA THR A 225 -1.31 -22.45 16.27
C THR A 225 -2.41 -22.79 17.27
N VAL A 226 -3.66 -22.98 16.82
CA VAL A 226 -4.79 -23.36 17.69
C VAL A 226 -4.78 -24.86 18.04
N HIS A 227 -4.08 -25.70 17.27
CA HIS A 227 -4.07 -27.16 17.48
C HIS A 227 -2.91 -27.72 18.33
N HIS A 228 -2.04 -26.86 18.88
CA HIS A 228 -0.93 -27.28 19.77
C HIS A 228 -1.14 -26.92 21.26
N LYS A 229 -2.39 -26.98 21.72
CA LYS A 229 -2.69 -27.08 23.17
C LYS A 229 -3.53 -28.33 23.41
N GLY A 230 -2.85 -29.46 23.48
CA GLY A 230 -3.35 -30.74 23.99
C GLY A 230 -2.30 -31.31 24.91
#